data_AF-A0A0N8H9F7-F1
#
_entry.id   AF-A0A0N8H9F7-F1
#
_cell.length_a   1.000
_cell.length_b   1.000
_cell.length_c   1.000
_cell.angle_alpha   90.00
_cell.angle_beta   90.00
_cell.angle_gamma   90.00
#
_symmetry.space_group_name_H-M   'P 1'
#
loop_
_entity.id
_entity.type
_entity.pdbx_description
1 polymer ?
#
loop_
_entity_poly.entity_id
_entity_poly.type
_entity_poly.pdbx_seq_one_letter_code
_entity_poly.pdbx_strand_id
1 'polypeptide(L)'
;MSILNQAKEEFNRSPIATISSGVGVLIAGTSLFIAWFSFHSESSATYPSVNNFISEGGMNVRNLLLIVAYFLAITFLTARIIRFVARKHSLAAFFTSVIAISLTNFSTVLMIYLAPPRAFSQSTFTSAHDLIFYGSGIIVLIFCGKAVLIDLLRNDDKDKEPNIMGGLFMALILLFTWGGFVWSGQTKLTNTLLPEITHPIPINQSSSGKSGSEINKSSSQNE
;
A
#
# COMPACT_ATOMS: atom_id res chain seq x y z
N MET A 1 -23.01 -11.26 25.37
CA MET A 1 -21.85 -10.50 25.92
C MET A 1 -21.84 -9.12 25.30
N SER A 2 -21.78 -8.06 26.11
CA SER A 2 -21.74 -6.67 25.61
C SER A 2 -20.38 -6.34 24.96
N ILE A 3 -20.41 -5.61 23.85
CA ILE A 3 -19.22 -5.13 23.11
C ILE A 3 -18.31 -4.29 24.02
N LEU A 4 -18.90 -3.54 24.95
CA LEU A 4 -18.17 -2.74 25.94
C LEU A 4 -17.33 -3.61 26.90
N ASN A 5 -17.86 -4.77 27.30
CA ASN A 5 -17.12 -5.68 28.19
C ASN A 5 -15.94 -6.33 27.45
N GLN A 6 -16.11 -6.64 26.17
CA GLN A 6 -15.03 -7.16 25.32
C GLN A 6 -13.95 -6.09 25.07
N ALA A 7 -14.33 -4.84 24.85
CA ALA A 7 -13.38 -3.73 24.70
C ALA A 7 -12.58 -3.48 25.99
N LYS A 8 -13.25 -3.53 27.15
CA LYS A 8 -12.61 -3.37 28.47
C LYS A 8 -11.64 -4.51 28.78
N GLU A 9 -12.00 -5.74 28.42
CA GLU A 9 -11.14 -6.91 28.57
C GLU A 9 -9.91 -6.85 27.66
N GLU A 10 -10.07 -6.37 26.42
CA GLU A 10 -8.95 -6.18 25.48
C GLU A 10 -8.01 -5.04 25.92
N PHE A 11 -8.57 -3.94 26.47
CA PHE A 11 -7.79 -2.85 27.05
C PHE A 11 -6.95 -3.31 28.24
N ASN A 12 -7.53 -4.12 29.14
CA ASN A 12 -6.80 -4.65 30.29
C ASN A 12 -5.72 -5.65 29.89
N ARG A 13 -5.96 -6.45 28.84
CA ARG A 13 -5.02 -7.49 28.38
C ARG A 13 -3.86 -6.92 27.55
N SER A 14 -4.11 -5.87 26.77
CA SER A 14 -3.09 -5.22 25.94
C SER A 14 -3.38 -3.72 25.78
N PRO A 15 -3.10 -2.91 26.83
CA PRO A 15 -3.45 -1.50 26.84
C PRO A 15 -2.68 -0.72 25.78
N ILE A 16 -1.36 -0.96 25.66
CA ILE A 16 -0.48 -0.26 24.72
C ILE A 16 -0.99 -0.42 23.29
N ALA A 17 -1.26 -1.64 22.86
CA ALA A 17 -1.67 -1.86 21.48
C ALA A 17 -3.13 -1.40 21.23
N THR A 18 -3.97 -1.28 22.26
CA THR A 18 -5.35 -0.78 22.14
C THR A 18 -5.36 0.73 21.99
N ILE A 19 -4.53 1.41 22.78
CA ILE A 19 -4.30 2.85 22.65
C ILE A 19 -3.65 3.15 21.29
N SER A 20 -2.60 2.42 20.90
CA SER A 20 -1.92 2.66 19.62
C SER A 20 -2.83 2.44 18.42
N SER A 21 -3.74 1.45 18.48
CA SER A 21 -4.74 1.23 17.45
C SER A 21 -5.78 2.34 17.39
N GLY A 22 -6.24 2.85 18.55
CA GLY A 22 -7.18 3.97 18.61
C GLY A 22 -6.57 5.26 18.05
N VAL A 23 -5.33 5.56 18.44
CA VAL A 23 -4.55 6.67 17.87
C VAL A 23 -4.32 6.46 16.38
N GLY A 24 -4.03 5.22 15.95
CA GLY A 24 -3.91 4.86 14.55
C GLY A 24 -5.17 5.19 13.75
N VAL A 25 -6.36 4.82 14.23
CA VAL A 25 -7.64 5.15 13.56
C VAL A 25 -7.77 6.66 13.35
N LEU A 26 -7.44 7.47 14.36
CA LEU A 26 -7.45 8.93 14.25
C LEU A 26 -6.45 9.42 13.21
N ILE A 27 -5.21 8.91 13.24
CA ILE A 27 -4.18 9.27 12.25
C ILE A 27 -4.65 8.90 10.83
N ALA A 28 -5.15 7.68 10.61
CA ALA A 28 -5.63 7.24 9.31
C ALA A 28 -6.80 8.09 8.81
N GLY A 29 -7.78 8.36 9.67
CA GLY A 29 -8.92 9.21 9.34
C GLY A 29 -8.52 10.64 8.99
N THR A 30 -7.62 11.23 9.79
CA THR A 30 -7.14 12.61 9.56
C THR A 30 -6.28 12.69 8.30
N SER A 31 -5.43 11.70 8.06
CA SER A 31 -4.63 11.59 6.84
C SER A 31 -5.50 11.49 5.59
N LEU A 32 -6.51 10.61 5.62
CA LEU A 32 -7.45 10.47 4.50
C LEU A 32 -8.23 11.76 4.26
N PHE A 33 -8.68 12.43 5.33
CA PHE A 33 -9.37 13.71 5.24
C PHE A 33 -8.49 14.79 4.59
N ILE A 34 -7.22 14.92 4.99
CA ILE A 34 -6.28 15.87 4.40
C ILE A 34 -6.03 15.57 2.92
N ALA A 35 -5.84 14.30 2.55
CA ALA A 35 -5.66 13.90 1.15
C ALA A 35 -6.89 14.23 0.31
N TRP A 36 -8.09 13.96 0.85
CA TRP A 36 -9.36 14.28 0.19
C TRP A 36 -9.55 15.78 -0.05
N PHE A 37 -9.23 16.63 0.91
CA PHE A 37 -9.33 18.09 0.75
C PHE A 37 -8.26 18.65 -0.19
N SER A 38 -7.04 18.10 -0.14
CA SER A 38 -5.97 18.45 -1.09
C SER A 38 -6.38 18.15 -2.53
N PHE A 39 -7.09 17.03 -2.75
CA PHE A 39 -7.60 16.66 -4.07
C PHE A 39 -8.56 17.71 -4.66
N HIS A 40 -9.43 18.30 -3.83
CA HIS A 40 -10.42 19.30 -4.26
C HIS A 40 -9.85 20.72 -4.39
N SER A 41 -8.75 21.03 -3.72
CA SER A 41 -8.18 22.39 -3.67
C SER A 41 -7.28 22.70 -4.87
N GLU A 42 -6.75 21.68 -5.57
CA GLU A 42 -5.96 21.85 -6.79
C GLU A 42 -6.83 21.66 -8.05
N SER A 43 -7.77 22.58 -8.31
CA SER A 43 -8.53 22.63 -9.56
C SER A 43 -7.85 23.44 -10.67
N SER A 44 -6.56 23.74 -10.56
CA SER A 44 -5.82 24.48 -11.58
C SER A 44 -4.68 23.62 -12.12
N ALA A 45 -4.98 22.86 -13.17
CA ALA A 45 -3.98 22.22 -14.01
C ALA A 45 -3.16 23.31 -14.72
N THR A 46 -2.13 23.83 -14.05
CA THR A 46 -1.06 24.57 -14.71
C THR A 46 -0.06 23.54 -15.19
N TYR A 47 -0.04 23.30 -16.50
CA TYR A 47 1.00 22.54 -17.16
C TYR A 47 2.37 23.18 -16.81
N PRO A 48 3.32 22.43 -16.23
CA PRO A 48 4.61 23.01 -15.89
C PRO A 48 5.33 23.41 -17.18
N SER A 49 5.74 24.68 -17.26
CA SER A 49 6.63 25.14 -18.31
C SER A 49 7.98 24.43 -18.16
N VAL A 50 8.58 24.09 -19.30
CA VAL A 50 9.75 23.19 -19.43
C VAL A 50 11.01 23.73 -18.71
N ASN A 51 10.98 24.93 -18.12
CA ASN A 51 12.14 25.56 -17.49
C ASN A 51 12.29 25.33 -15.97
N ASN A 52 11.34 24.67 -15.29
CA ASN A 52 11.41 24.42 -13.84
C ASN A 52 11.80 22.97 -13.45
N PHE A 53 12.38 22.21 -14.39
CA PHE A 53 12.78 20.80 -14.16
C PHE A 53 13.89 20.60 -13.12
N ILE A 54 14.45 21.67 -12.54
CA ILE A 54 15.55 21.60 -11.55
C ILE A 54 15.11 22.10 -10.14
N SER A 55 13.83 22.43 -9.92
CA SER A 55 13.33 22.76 -8.57
C SER A 55 12.02 22.11 -8.10
N GLU A 56 11.35 21.28 -8.90
CA GLU A 56 10.08 20.63 -8.50
C GLU A 56 10.10 19.09 -8.58
N GLY A 57 11.29 18.48 -8.52
CA GLY A 57 11.47 17.04 -8.25
C GLY A 57 11.52 16.70 -6.76
N GLY A 58 11.15 17.64 -5.89
CA GLY A 58 11.13 17.45 -4.45
C GLY A 58 9.94 16.59 -4.07
N MET A 59 10.18 15.30 -3.84
CA MET A 59 9.24 14.44 -3.11
C MET A 59 8.75 15.21 -1.88
N ASN A 60 7.48 15.58 -1.86
CA ASN A 60 6.93 16.33 -0.74
C ASN A 60 6.91 15.40 0.48
N VAL A 61 7.97 15.47 1.29
CA VAL A 61 8.24 14.57 2.43
C VAL A 61 7.03 14.53 3.38
N ARG A 62 6.27 15.62 3.47
CA ARG A 62 5.02 15.68 4.24
C ARG A 62 3.96 14.71 3.71
N ASN A 63 3.75 14.67 2.40
CA ASN A 63 2.76 13.78 1.79
C ASN A 63 3.21 12.31 1.87
N LEU A 64 4.50 12.04 1.70
CA LEU A 64 5.07 10.71 1.91
C LEU A 64 4.87 10.23 3.35
N LEU A 65 5.22 11.04 4.34
CA LEU A 65 5.01 10.71 5.75
C LEU A 65 3.53 10.49 6.06
N LEU A 66 2.64 11.24 5.43
CA LEU A 66 1.20 11.11 5.60
C LEU A 66 0.66 9.81 4.99
N ILE A 67 1.16 9.39 3.82
CA ILE A 67 0.89 8.08 3.21
C ILE A 67 1.40 6.95 4.11
N VAL A 68 2.64 7.04 4.58
CA VAL A 68 3.25 6.02 5.44
C VAL A 68 2.52 5.91 6.77
N ALA A 69 2.18 7.04 7.40
CA ALA A 69 1.40 7.07 8.62
C ALA A 69 0.00 6.47 8.43
N TYR A 70 -0.65 6.80 7.31
CA TYR A 70 -1.94 6.21 6.92
C TYR A 70 -1.82 4.70 6.78
N PHE A 71 -0.88 4.22 5.96
CA PHE A 71 -0.62 2.80 5.72
C PHE A 71 -0.42 2.03 7.03
N LEU A 72 0.52 2.46 7.87
CA LEU A 72 0.79 1.80 9.14
C LEU A 72 -0.45 1.77 10.03
N ALA A 73 -1.16 2.89 10.15
CA ALA A 73 -2.34 2.99 10.99
C ALA A 73 -3.47 2.05 10.53
N ILE A 74 -3.80 2.05 9.23
CA ILE A 74 -4.87 1.22 8.70
C ILE A 74 -4.50 -0.27 8.73
N THR A 75 -3.24 -0.62 8.45
CA THR A 75 -2.78 -2.00 8.51
C THR A 75 -2.77 -2.54 9.95
N PHE A 76 -2.34 -1.75 10.94
CA PHE A 76 -2.42 -2.17 12.35
C PHE A 76 -3.87 -2.36 12.81
N LEU A 77 -4.76 -1.46 12.41
CA LEU A 77 -6.19 -1.59 12.70
C LEU A 77 -6.77 -2.88 12.09
N THR A 78 -6.52 -3.11 10.81
CA THR A 78 -6.97 -4.31 10.09
C THR A 78 -6.42 -5.58 10.73
N ALA A 79 -5.11 -5.63 11.03
CA ALA A 79 -4.48 -6.77 11.71
C ALA A 79 -5.13 -7.06 13.08
N ARG A 80 -5.50 -6.01 13.82
CA ARG A 80 -6.22 -6.18 15.09
C ARG A 80 -7.63 -6.71 14.92
N ILE A 81 -8.39 -6.21 13.95
CA ILE A 81 -9.74 -6.71 13.65
C ILE A 81 -9.66 -8.20 13.28
N ILE A 82 -8.72 -8.57 12.42
CA ILE A 82 -8.48 -9.98 12.03
C ILE A 82 -8.14 -10.82 13.25
N ARG A 83 -7.22 -10.36 14.11
CA ARG A 83 -6.84 -11.07 15.34
C ARG A 83 -8.03 -11.25 16.28
N PHE A 84 -8.91 -10.26 16.39
CA PHE A 84 -10.12 -10.35 17.20
C PHE A 84 -11.09 -11.39 16.66
N VAL A 85 -11.32 -11.44 15.33
CA VAL A 85 -12.16 -12.45 14.69
C VAL A 85 -11.54 -13.85 14.84
N ALA A 86 -10.21 -13.97 14.68
CA ALA A 86 -9.48 -15.24 14.77
C ALA A 86 -9.63 -15.91 16.14
N ARG A 87 -9.79 -15.13 17.23
CA ARG A 87 -10.03 -15.68 18.57
C ARG A 87 -11.35 -16.45 18.68
N LYS A 88 -12.34 -16.13 17.85
CA LYS A 88 -13.67 -16.76 17.88
C LYS A 88 -13.83 -17.79 16.77
N HIS A 89 -13.35 -17.48 15.58
CA HIS A 89 -13.55 -18.29 14.37
C HIS A 89 -12.29 -18.26 13.50
N SER A 90 -11.45 -19.30 13.57
CA SER A 90 -10.18 -19.39 12.82
C SER A 90 -10.39 -19.38 11.31
N LEU A 91 -11.34 -20.19 10.80
CA LEU A 91 -11.66 -20.27 9.38
C LEU A 91 -12.24 -18.95 8.84
N ALA A 92 -13.21 -18.36 9.56
CA ALA A 92 -13.81 -17.09 9.14
C ALA A 92 -12.78 -15.95 9.16
N ALA A 93 -11.83 -15.97 10.11
CA ALA A 93 -10.75 -15.00 10.15
C ALA A 93 -9.81 -15.10 8.95
N PHE A 94 -9.56 -16.31 8.43
CA PHE A 94 -8.78 -16.49 7.21
C PHE A 94 -9.43 -15.77 6.02
N PHE A 95 -10.70 -16.06 5.72
CA PHE A 95 -11.40 -15.39 4.61
C PHE A 95 -11.56 -13.88 4.83
N THR A 96 -11.90 -13.47 6.05
CA THR A 96 -12.02 -12.05 6.41
C THR A 96 -10.69 -11.34 6.25
N SER A 97 -9.57 -11.99 6.56
CA SER A 97 -8.23 -11.39 6.42
C SER A 97 -7.90 -11.08 4.97
N VAL A 98 -8.23 -11.98 4.03
CA VAL A 98 -8.00 -11.76 2.60
C VAL A 98 -8.75 -10.51 2.15
N ILE A 99 -10.05 -10.44 2.44
CA ILE A 99 -10.90 -9.30 2.04
C ILE A 99 -10.40 -7.99 2.68
N ALA A 100 -10.18 -8.00 4.00
CA ALA A 100 -9.82 -6.81 4.75
C ALA A 100 -8.45 -6.25 4.33
N ILE A 101 -7.47 -7.13 4.06
CA ILE A 101 -6.13 -6.70 3.66
C ILE A 101 -6.11 -6.24 2.21
N SER A 102 -6.80 -6.92 1.29
CA SER A 102 -6.95 -6.42 -0.09
C SER A 102 -7.58 -5.03 -0.10
N LEU A 103 -8.61 -4.79 0.72
CA LEU A 103 -9.24 -3.48 0.84
C LEU A 103 -8.32 -2.43 1.47
N THR A 104 -7.55 -2.82 2.49
CA THR A 104 -6.56 -1.95 3.14
C THR A 104 -5.45 -1.53 2.18
N ASN A 105 -4.93 -2.48 1.40
CA ASN A 105 -3.89 -2.22 0.42
C ASN A 105 -4.42 -1.34 -0.71
N PHE A 106 -5.60 -1.66 -1.25
CA PHE A 106 -6.29 -0.81 -2.22
C PHE A 106 -6.49 0.61 -1.69
N SER A 107 -6.96 0.77 -0.45
CA SER A 107 -7.17 2.09 0.15
C SER A 107 -5.86 2.87 0.31
N THR A 108 -4.75 2.18 0.56
CA THR A 108 -3.42 2.80 0.60
C THR A 108 -2.97 3.25 -0.79
N VAL A 109 -3.18 2.43 -1.82
CA VAL A 109 -2.92 2.80 -3.22
C VAL A 109 -3.78 3.97 -3.64
N LEU A 110 -5.07 3.98 -3.27
CA LEU A 110 -5.98 5.09 -3.50
C LEU A 110 -5.47 6.38 -2.84
N MET A 111 -4.96 6.28 -1.61
CA MET A 111 -4.34 7.43 -0.95
C MET A 111 -3.16 7.95 -1.78
N ILE A 112 -2.25 7.08 -2.21
CA ILE A 112 -1.11 7.46 -3.07
C ILE A 112 -1.59 8.16 -4.33
N TYR A 113 -2.68 7.68 -4.93
CA TYR A 113 -3.29 8.31 -6.11
C TYR A 113 -3.86 9.71 -5.83
N LEU A 114 -4.43 9.93 -4.64
CA LEU A 114 -5.03 11.21 -4.24
C LEU A 114 -3.98 12.24 -3.78
N ALA A 115 -2.84 11.82 -3.25
CA ALA A 115 -1.81 12.71 -2.72
C ALA A 115 -0.87 13.24 -3.84
N PRO A 116 -0.61 14.55 -3.92
CA PRO A 116 0.35 15.11 -4.88
C PRO A 116 1.82 14.81 -4.49
N PRO A 117 2.77 14.77 -5.46
CA PRO A 117 2.61 14.98 -6.90
C PRO A 117 2.11 13.73 -7.65
N ARG A 118 1.17 13.93 -8.59
CA ARG A 118 0.41 12.86 -9.27
C ARG A 118 1.13 12.23 -10.48
N ALA A 119 2.36 12.65 -10.77
CA ALA A 119 3.15 12.11 -11.88
C ALA A 119 3.79 10.78 -11.46
N PHE A 120 3.05 9.68 -11.59
CA PHE A 120 3.58 8.34 -11.36
C PHE A 120 4.01 7.70 -12.67
N SER A 121 5.28 7.27 -12.72
CA SER A 121 5.70 6.32 -13.74
C SER A 121 5.10 4.93 -13.43
N GLN A 122 4.88 4.12 -14.46
CA GLN A 122 4.35 2.76 -14.30
C GLN A 122 5.23 1.90 -13.37
N SER A 123 6.55 2.09 -13.42
CA SER A 123 7.48 1.37 -12.53
C SER A 123 7.31 1.79 -11.07
N THR A 124 7.17 3.09 -10.77
CA THR A 124 6.93 3.58 -9.41
C THR A 124 5.61 3.07 -8.84
N PHE A 125 4.57 3.00 -9.66
CA PHE A 125 3.26 2.50 -9.24
C PHE A 125 3.32 1.00 -8.90
N THR A 126 3.95 0.19 -9.75
CA THR A 126 4.16 -1.24 -9.47
C THR A 126 5.00 -1.45 -8.21
N SER A 127 6.08 -0.69 -8.03
CA SER A 127 6.90 -0.78 -6.82
C SER A 127 6.13 -0.38 -5.55
N ALA A 128 5.21 0.58 -5.63
CA ALA A 128 4.34 0.94 -4.51
C ALA A 128 3.37 -0.20 -4.15
N HIS A 129 2.79 -0.86 -5.16
CA HIS A 129 1.95 -2.04 -4.97
C HIS A 129 2.70 -3.18 -4.28
N ASP A 130 3.91 -3.48 -4.74
CA ASP A 130 4.76 -4.51 -4.14
C ASP A 130 5.10 -4.17 -2.68
N LEU A 131 5.50 -2.92 -2.42
CA LEU A 131 5.87 -2.47 -1.08
C LEU A 131 4.69 -2.56 -0.10
N ILE A 132 3.50 -2.13 -0.53
CA ILE A 132 2.27 -2.22 0.27
C ILE A 132 1.91 -3.68 0.55
N PHE A 133 2.03 -4.55 -0.46
CA PHE A 133 1.75 -5.97 -0.31
C PHE A 133 2.70 -6.64 0.69
N TYR A 134 4.01 -6.48 0.52
CA TYR A 134 5.00 -7.09 1.42
C TYR A 134 4.94 -6.47 2.83
N GLY A 135 4.80 -5.15 2.93
CA GLY A 135 4.70 -4.45 4.21
C GLY A 135 3.47 -4.88 5.00
N SER A 136 2.30 -4.96 4.36
CA SER A 136 1.06 -5.40 5.02
C SER A 136 1.14 -6.88 5.43
N GLY A 137 1.71 -7.73 4.58
CA GLY A 137 1.98 -9.13 4.89
C GLY A 137 2.83 -9.31 6.15
N ILE A 138 3.95 -8.59 6.26
CA ILE A 138 4.85 -8.65 7.42
C ILE A 138 4.12 -8.21 8.69
N ILE A 139 3.41 -7.09 8.66
CA ILE A 139 2.66 -6.59 9.82
C ILE A 139 1.63 -7.62 10.28
N VAL A 140 0.87 -8.19 9.34
CA VAL A 140 -0.14 -9.20 9.66
C VAL A 140 0.51 -10.47 10.21
N LEU A 141 1.64 -10.91 9.68
CA LEU A 141 2.38 -12.06 10.21
C LEU A 141 2.88 -11.83 11.64
N ILE A 142 3.36 -10.63 11.98
CA ILE A 142 3.77 -10.29 13.35
C ILE A 142 2.58 -10.39 14.31
N PHE A 143 1.41 -9.90 13.89
CA PHE A 143 0.23 -9.86 14.75
C PHE A 143 -0.55 -11.18 14.79
N CYS A 144 -0.57 -11.97 13.71
CA CYS A 144 -1.43 -13.15 13.58
C CYS A 144 -0.63 -14.45 13.40
N GLY A 145 0.59 -14.37 12.88
CA GLY A 145 1.39 -15.54 12.48
C GLY A 145 1.69 -16.49 13.63
N LYS A 146 1.97 -15.99 14.85
CA LYS A 146 2.20 -16.86 16.01
C LYS A 146 0.99 -17.77 16.32
N ALA A 147 -0.23 -17.24 16.23
CA ALA A 147 -1.43 -18.03 16.51
C ALA A 147 -1.61 -19.13 15.47
N VAL A 148 -1.44 -18.79 14.19
CA VAL A 148 -1.52 -19.73 13.06
C VAL A 148 -0.44 -20.81 13.15
N LEU A 149 0.80 -20.45 13.51
CA LEU A 149 1.87 -21.42 13.67
C LEU A 149 1.59 -22.40 14.81
N ILE A 150 1.08 -21.92 15.95
CA ILE A 150 0.72 -22.77 17.09
C ILE A 150 -0.39 -23.75 16.69
N ASP A 151 -1.41 -23.28 15.98
CA ASP A 151 -2.50 -24.14 15.51
C ASP A 151 -2.02 -25.19 14.51
N LEU A 152 -1.04 -24.87 13.65
CA LEU A 152 -0.45 -25.82 12.70
C LEU A 152 0.51 -26.84 13.34
N LEU A 153 1.25 -26.44 14.37
CA LEU A 153 2.21 -27.32 15.06
C LEU A 153 1.55 -28.19 16.13
N ARG A 154 0.32 -27.88 16.54
CA ARG A 154 -0.44 -28.65 17.52
C ARG A 154 -0.97 -29.93 16.85
N ASN A 155 -0.10 -30.93 16.73
CA ASN A 155 -0.52 -32.29 16.43
C ASN A 155 -1.41 -32.81 17.59
N ASP A 156 -2.57 -33.37 17.26
CA ASP A 156 -3.49 -34.00 18.22
C ASP A 156 -2.92 -35.29 18.85
N ASP A 157 -1.85 -35.85 18.27
CA ASP A 157 -1.14 -37.00 18.81
C ASP A 157 -0.09 -36.54 19.83
N LYS A 158 -0.43 -36.64 21.13
CA LYS A 158 0.48 -36.32 22.25
C LYS A 158 1.77 -37.15 22.28
N ASP A 159 1.83 -38.24 21.51
CA ASP A 159 2.92 -39.23 21.54
C ASP A 159 3.88 -39.14 20.35
N LYS A 160 3.69 -38.20 19.41
CA LYS A 160 4.62 -37.98 18.29
C LYS A 160 5.42 -36.69 18.47
N GLU A 161 6.72 -36.77 18.24
CA GLU A 161 7.57 -35.58 18.16
C GLU A 161 6.96 -34.59 17.15
N PRO A 162 6.91 -33.29 17.48
CA PRO A 162 6.37 -32.29 16.58
C PRO A 162 7.18 -32.29 15.30
N ASN A 163 6.54 -32.62 14.18
CA ASN A 163 7.18 -32.59 12.86
C ASN A 163 7.31 -31.13 12.38
N ILE A 164 8.30 -30.43 12.93
CA ILE A 164 8.56 -28.99 12.69
C ILE A 164 8.74 -28.71 11.20
N MET A 165 9.41 -29.62 10.48
CA MET A 165 9.67 -29.48 9.04
C MET A 165 8.37 -29.52 8.23
N GLY A 166 7.47 -30.46 8.55
CA GLY A 166 6.15 -30.56 7.92
C GLY A 166 5.25 -29.36 8.23
N GLY A 167 5.23 -28.92 9.49
CA GLY A 167 4.47 -27.73 9.90
C GLY A 167 4.96 -26.45 9.23
N LEU A 168 6.27 -26.28 9.09
CA LEU A 168 6.86 -25.13 8.39
C LEU A 168 6.53 -25.15 6.90
N PHE A 169 6.61 -26.31 6.25
CA PHE A 169 6.25 -26.46 4.84
C PHE A 169 4.77 -26.13 4.60
N MET A 170 3.88 -26.60 5.47
CA MET A 170 2.45 -26.30 5.37
C MET A 170 2.15 -24.81 5.61
N ALA A 171 2.84 -24.19 6.57
CA ALA A 171 2.73 -22.75 6.81
C ALA A 171 3.18 -21.93 5.59
N LEU A 172 4.23 -22.37 4.90
CA LEU A 172 4.73 -21.73 3.68
C LEU A 172 3.70 -21.80 2.54
N ILE A 173 3.10 -22.97 2.31
CA ILE A 173 2.04 -23.16 1.30
C ILE A 173 0.86 -22.24 1.62
N LEU A 174 0.39 -22.25 2.88
CA LEU A 174 -0.73 -21.43 3.31
C LEU A 174 -0.45 -19.94 3.09
N LEU A 175 0.77 -19.49 3.41
CA LEU A 175 1.21 -18.12 3.20
C LEU A 175 1.22 -17.75 1.71
N PHE A 176 1.71 -18.64 0.84
CA PHE A 176 1.75 -18.42 -0.60
C PHE A 176 0.35 -18.32 -1.20
N THR A 177 -0.54 -19.24 -0.83
CA THR A 177 -1.94 -19.25 -1.27
C THR A 177 -2.67 -18.00 -0.79
N TRP A 178 -2.52 -17.66 0.49
CA TRP A 178 -3.11 -16.46 1.08
C TRP A 178 -2.60 -15.19 0.40
N GLY A 179 -1.28 -15.08 0.19
CA GLY A 179 -0.66 -13.95 -0.49
C GLY A 179 -1.17 -13.81 -1.92
N GLY A 180 -1.32 -14.92 -2.65
CA GLY A 180 -1.90 -14.93 -3.99
C GLY A 180 -3.32 -14.38 -4.03
N PHE A 181 -4.17 -14.75 -3.06
CA PHE A 181 -5.53 -14.19 -2.96
C PHE A 181 -5.53 -12.70 -2.65
N VAL A 182 -4.71 -12.26 -1.69
CA VAL A 182 -4.61 -10.84 -1.32
C VAL A 182 -4.13 -10.00 -2.51
N TRP A 183 -3.11 -10.49 -3.23
CA TRP A 183 -2.57 -9.86 -4.43
C TRP A 183 -3.62 -9.75 -5.53
N SER A 184 -4.32 -10.84 -5.85
CA SER A 184 -5.38 -10.83 -6.85
C SER A 184 -6.51 -9.86 -6.47
N GLY A 185 -6.90 -9.84 -5.19
CA GLY A 185 -7.93 -8.95 -4.67
C GLY A 185 -7.57 -7.47 -4.82
N GLN A 186 -6.36 -7.06 -4.40
CA GLN A 186 -5.94 -5.66 -4.53
C GLN A 186 -5.81 -5.24 -6.00
N THR A 187 -5.27 -6.10 -6.87
CA THR A 187 -5.08 -5.79 -8.29
C THR A 187 -6.42 -5.63 -9.01
N LYS A 188 -7.39 -6.49 -8.72
CA LYS A 188 -8.74 -6.36 -9.28
C LYS A 188 -9.44 -5.08 -8.82
N LEU A 189 -9.36 -4.75 -7.52
CA LEU A 189 -9.94 -3.51 -6.98
C LEU A 189 -9.29 -2.27 -7.62
N THR A 190 -7.97 -2.29 -7.76
CA THR A 190 -7.20 -1.20 -8.37
C THR A 190 -7.60 -1.03 -9.83
N ASN A 191 -7.58 -2.09 -10.63
CA ASN A 191 -7.93 -2.01 -12.06
C ASN A 191 -9.41 -1.67 -12.32
N THR A 192 -10.30 -1.94 -11.36
CA THR A 192 -11.74 -1.67 -11.51
C THR A 192 -12.10 -0.25 -11.09
N LEU A 193 -11.46 0.27 -10.03
CA LEU A 193 -11.86 1.52 -9.36
C LEU A 193 -10.92 2.68 -9.63
N LEU A 194 -9.68 2.43 -10.04
CA LEU A 194 -8.75 3.46 -10.46
C LEU A 194 -8.66 3.45 -11.99
N PRO A 195 -8.79 4.61 -12.66
CA PRO A 195 -8.62 4.68 -14.11
C PRO A 195 -7.21 4.22 -14.48
N GLU A 196 -7.10 3.43 -15.57
CA GLU A 196 -5.84 3.01 -16.15
C GLU A 196 -4.96 4.25 -16.34
N ILE A 197 -3.77 4.26 -15.72
CA ILE A 197 -2.87 5.42 -15.61
C ILE A 197 -2.66 6.01 -17.01
N THR A 198 -3.49 6.98 -17.38
CA THR A 198 -3.61 7.46 -18.75
C THR A 198 -2.62 8.60 -18.89
N HIS A 199 -1.69 8.37 -19.82
CA HIS A 199 -0.60 9.24 -20.25
C HIS A 199 0.69 9.07 -19.42
N PRO A 200 1.55 8.10 -19.81
CA PRO A 200 2.97 8.45 -19.86
C PRO A 200 3.08 9.79 -20.57
N ILE A 201 3.66 10.81 -19.92
CA ILE A 201 4.13 11.98 -20.66
C ILE A 201 5.12 11.38 -21.66
N PRO A 202 4.84 11.37 -22.98
CA PRO A 202 5.86 11.00 -23.92
C PRO A 202 7.00 11.97 -23.67
N ILE A 203 8.15 11.45 -23.24
CA ILE A 203 9.39 12.20 -23.31
C ILE A 203 9.59 12.44 -24.79
N ASN A 204 9.09 13.57 -25.27
CA ASN A 204 9.12 13.90 -26.67
C ASN A 204 10.59 13.88 -27.06
N GLN A 205 10.92 13.03 -28.02
CA GLN A 205 12.21 12.98 -28.68
C GLN A 205 12.45 14.33 -29.38
N SER A 206 12.96 15.32 -28.66
CA SER A 206 13.52 16.54 -29.21
C SER A 206 14.85 16.75 -28.50
N SER A 207 15.92 16.10 -28.95
CA SER A 207 16.68 16.66 -30.06
C SER A 207 17.12 15.59 -31.05
N SER A 208 16.37 15.51 -32.16
CA SER A 208 17.00 15.41 -33.48
C SER A 208 17.95 16.60 -33.63
N GLY A 209 19.19 16.41 -33.19
CA GLY A 209 20.32 17.25 -33.59
C GLY A 209 20.65 16.91 -35.03
N LYS A 210 19.82 17.36 -35.97
CA LYS A 210 20.27 17.66 -37.33
C LYS A 210 21.33 18.74 -37.18
N SER A 211 22.58 18.30 -37.11
CA SER A 211 23.74 19.16 -37.24
C SER A 211 23.61 19.91 -38.56
N GLY A 212 23.32 21.22 -38.45
CA GLY A 212 23.39 22.14 -39.56
C GLY A 212 24.82 22.22 -40.06
N SER A 213 25.08 21.59 -41.20
CA SER A 213 26.21 21.92 -42.08
C SER A 213 25.64 22.64 -43.30
N GLU A 214 25.17 23.86 -43.11
CA GLU A 214 25.02 24.82 -44.21
C GLU A 214 25.83 26.08 -43.84
N ILE A 215 27.12 26.01 -44.15
CA ILE A 215 28.00 27.17 -44.30
C ILE A 215 28.39 27.21 -45.78
N ASN A 216 27.74 28.06 -46.57
CA ASN A 216 28.43 29.17 -47.24
C ASN A 216 27.53 30.02 -48.14
N LYS A 217 27.36 31.28 -47.72
CA LYS A 217 27.46 32.52 -48.51
C LYS A 217 27.12 32.44 -50.00
N SER A 218 25.92 32.87 -50.33
CA SER A 218 25.60 33.57 -51.57
C SER A 218 25.46 35.07 -51.28
N SER A 219 26.51 35.85 -51.56
CA SER A 219 26.42 37.30 -51.76
C SER A 219 27.76 37.80 -52.30
N SER A 220 27.87 37.87 -53.63
CA SER A 220 28.55 38.92 -54.39
C SER A 220 28.33 38.69 -55.89
N GLN A 221 27.20 39.17 -56.39
CA GLN A 221 27.05 39.65 -57.76
C GLN A 221 26.55 41.09 -57.65
N ASN A 222 27.38 42.03 -58.09
CA ASN A 222 27.08 43.34 -58.70
C ASN A 222 28.29 44.26 -58.50
N GLU A 223 29.28 44.15 -59.37
CA GLU A 223 29.67 45.15 -60.39
C GLU A 223 30.78 44.57 -61.28
#